data_AF-T0ZW30-F1
#
_entry.id   AF-T0ZW30-F1
#
_cell.length_a   1.000
_cell.length_b   1.000
_cell.length_c   1.000
_cell.angle_alpha   90.00
_cell.angle_beta   90.00
_cell.angle_gamma   90.00
#
_symmetry.space_group_name_H-M   'P 1'
#
loop_
_entity.id
_entity.type
_entity.pdbx_description
1 polymer ?
#
loop_
_entity_poly.entity_id
_entity_poly.type
_entity_poly.pdbx_seq_one_letter_code
_entity_poly.pdbx_strand_id
1 'polypeptide(L)'
;ALAAKRTEAKELIAKSNAEQWAINPSVHFNEWANFDRHEFQEVVHAFKTLLEHLRCENQNCKAYLYVVPRKGQAEEIRCNCGETSINLKLTG
;
A
#
# COMPACT_ATOMS: atom_id res chain seq x y z
N ALA A 1 -6.52 -11.24 14.27
CA ALA A 1 -6.90 -10.61 12.98
C ALA A 1 -6.06 -9.34 12.69
N LEU A 2 -6.24 -8.23 13.42
CA LEU A 2 -5.55 -6.97 13.11
C LEU A 2 -4.00 -7.01 13.21
N ALA A 3 -3.45 -7.75 14.18
CA ALA A 3 -2.01 -7.91 14.31
C ALA A 3 -1.37 -8.58 13.09
N ALA A 4 -1.99 -9.64 12.55
CA ALA A 4 -1.54 -10.30 11.33
C ALA A 4 -1.61 -9.35 10.12
N LYS A 5 -2.73 -8.62 9.96
CA LYS A 5 -2.89 -7.61 8.90
C LYS A 5 -1.81 -6.51 8.96
N ARG A 6 -1.39 -6.14 10.17
CA ARG A 6 -0.28 -5.19 10.39
C ARG A 6 1.08 -5.79 10.05
N THR A 7 1.34 -7.05 10.40
CA THR A 7 2.59 -7.74 10.03
C THR A 7 2.72 -7.84 8.52
N GLU A 8 1.68 -8.33 7.84
CA GLU A 8 1.64 -8.42 6.38
C GLU A 8 1.82 -7.05 5.71
N ALA A 9 1.15 -6.00 6.23
CA ALA A 9 1.35 -4.64 5.71
C ALA A 9 2.81 -4.20 5.79
N LYS A 10 3.53 -4.52 6.88
CA LYS A 10 4.95 -4.17 7.01
C LYS A 10 5.81 -4.87 5.97
N GLU A 11 5.55 -6.15 5.70
CA GLU A 11 6.27 -6.93 4.70
C GLU A 11 6.04 -6.40 3.28
N LEU A 12 4.79 -6.09 2.93
CA LEU A 12 4.44 -5.53 1.62
C LEU A 12 5.03 -4.13 1.41
N ILE A 13 5.04 -3.28 2.45
CA ILE A 13 5.70 -1.98 2.42
C ILE A 13 7.20 -2.16 2.19
N ALA A 14 7.86 -3.05 2.95
CA ALA A 14 9.29 -3.33 2.78
C ALA A 14 9.62 -3.82 1.37
N LYS A 15 8.81 -4.75 0.81
CA LYS A 15 8.96 -5.24 -0.56
C LYS A 15 8.80 -4.10 -1.58
N SER A 16 7.78 -3.26 -1.45
CA SER A 16 7.57 -2.12 -2.36
C SER A 16 8.72 -1.11 -2.31
N ASN A 17 9.31 -0.86 -1.13
CA ASN A 17 10.48 0.00 -0.97
C ASN A 17 11.73 -0.59 -1.62
N ALA A 18 11.94 -1.90 -1.49
CA ALA A 18 13.05 -2.59 -2.15
C ALA A 18 13.00 -2.41 -3.67
N GLU A 19 11.81 -2.43 -4.28
CA GLU A 19 11.60 -2.25 -5.72
C GLU A 19 11.62 -0.79 -6.22
N GLN A 20 11.75 0.21 -5.34
CA GLN A 20 11.79 1.63 -5.77
C GLN A 20 13.02 1.98 -6.59
N TRP A 21 14.08 1.16 -6.55
CA TRP A 21 15.34 1.38 -7.28
C TRP A 21 15.11 1.58 -8.79
N ALA A 22 14.10 0.91 -9.38
CA ALA A 22 13.77 0.99 -10.79
C ALA A 22 12.95 2.25 -11.17
N ILE A 23 12.35 2.95 -10.21
CA ILE A 23 11.46 4.10 -10.46
C ILE A 23 12.27 5.33 -10.89
N ASN A 24 13.32 5.68 -10.14
CA ASN A 24 14.11 6.88 -10.44
C ASN A 24 14.74 6.83 -11.86
N PRO A 25 15.40 5.73 -12.28
CA PRO A 25 15.97 5.64 -13.62
C PRO A 25 14.92 5.62 -14.74
N SER A 26 13.74 5.03 -14.51
CA SER A 26 12.64 5.00 -15.50
C SER A 26 11.93 6.35 -15.67
N VAL A 27 11.80 7.14 -14.60
CA VAL A 27 11.15 8.46 -14.63
C VAL A 27 12.09 9.56 -15.14
N HIS A 28 13.38 9.50 -14.77
CA HIS A 28 14.37 10.51 -15.14
C HIS A 28 15.16 10.20 -16.43
N PHE A 29 14.70 9.23 -17.24
CA PHE A 29 15.26 8.85 -18.54
C PHE A 29 16.79 8.68 -18.52
N ASN A 30 17.25 7.67 -17.79
CA ASN A 30 18.67 7.30 -17.79
C ASN A 30 18.93 6.24 -18.89
N GLU A 31 19.83 6.53 -19.84
CA GLU A 31 20.11 5.67 -21.02
C GLU A 31 20.60 4.24 -20.66
N TRP A 32 20.93 3.97 -19.39
CA TRP A 32 21.48 2.69 -18.93
C TRP A 32 20.44 1.73 -18.34
N ALA A 33 19.17 2.13 -18.26
CA ALA A 33 18.11 1.31 -17.67
C ALA A 33 17.22 0.68 -18.75
N ASN A 34 17.80 -0.23 -19.54
CA ASN A 34 16.99 -1.15 -20.35
C ASN A 34 16.41 -2.22 -19.41
N PHE A 35 15.38 -1.85 -18.65
CA PHE A 35 14.70 -2.79 -17.76
C PHE A 35 14.12 -3.93 -18.60
N ASP A 36 14.54 -5.15 -18.30
CA ASP A 36 13.93 -6.32 -18.90
C ASP A 36 12.51 -6.49 -18.35
N ARG A 37 11.65 -7.11 -19.15
CA ARG A 37 10.24 -7.36 -18.78
C ARG A 37 10.11 -7.99 -17.40
N HIS A 38 11.03 -8.90 -17.05
CA HIS A 38 11.02 -9.59 -15.77
C HIS A 38 11.32 -8.65 -14.59
N GLU A 39 12.27 -7.73 -14.73
CA GLU A 39 12.61 -6.75 -13.69
C GLU A 39 11.41 -5.82 -13.41
N PHE A 40 10.71 -5.41 -14.48
CA PHE A 40 9.51 -4.57 -14.32
C PHE A 40 8.31 -5.33 -13.75
N GLN A 41 8.23 -6.66 -13.95
CA GLN A 41 7.16 -7.49 -13.38
C GLN A 41 7.22 -7.52 -11.86
N GLU A 42 8.41 -7.59 -11.26
CA GLU A 42 8.56 -7.59 -9.80
C GLU A 42 8.15 -6.26 -9.18
N VAL A 43 8.52 -5.14 -9.81
CA VAL A 43 8.03 -3.81 -9.43
C VAL A 43 6.50 -3.76 -9.49
N VAL A 44 5.91 -4.13 -10.62
CA VAL A 44 4.45 -4.12 -10.79
C VAL A 44 3.76 -5.02 -9.77
N HIS A 45 4.31 -6.20 -9.50
CA HIS A 45 3.76 -7.15 -8.55
C HIS A 45 3.82 -6.60 -7.11
N ALA A 46 4.97 -6.07 -6.67
CA ALA A 46 5.12 -5.51 -5.32
C ALA A 46 4.11 -4.39 -5.05
N PHE A 47 3.96 -3.45 -5.99
CA PHE A 47 3.04 -2.32 -5.85
C PHE A 47 1.57 -2.76 -5.93
N LYS A 48 1.21 -3.67 -6.84
CA LYS A 48 -0.18 -4.18 -6.93
C LYS A 48 -0.60 -4.91 -5.66
N THR A 49 0.26 -5.77 -5.11
CA THR A 49 -0.04 -6.52 -3.89
C THR A 49 -0.20 -5.58 -2.70
N LEU A 50 0.67 -4.57 -2.55
CA LEU A 50 0.51 -3.55 -1.51
C LEU A 50 -0.82 -2.78 -1.67
N LEU A 51 -1.16 -2.36 -2.88
CA LEU A 51 -2.39 -1.61 -3.13
C LEU A 51 -3.65 -2.46 -2.88
N GLU A 52 -3.66 -3.74 -3.25
CA GLU A 52 -4.79 -4.63 -2.96
C GLU A 52 -4.96 -4.86 -1.45
N HIS A 53 -3.86 -4.96 -0.68
CA HIS A 53 -3.90 -5.05 0.78
C HIS A 53 -4.55 -3.83 1.45
N LEU A 54 -4.49 -2.67 0.78
CA LEU A 54 -5.08 -1.41 1.22
C LEU A 54 -6.49 -1.19 0.65
N ARG A 55 -7.16 -2.22 0.11
CA ARG A 55 -8.57 -2.14 -0.31
C ARG A 55 -9.51 -2.75 0.73
N CYS A 56 -10.75 -2.25 0.72
CA CYS A 56 -11.83 -2.90 1.42
C CYS A 56 -12.10 -4.30 0.85
N GLU A 57 -12.24 -5.29 1.73
CA GLU A 57 -12.50 -6.70 1.36
C GLU A 57 -13.92 -6.90 0.80
N ASN A 58 -14.84 -5.98 1.09
CA ASN A 58 -16.18 -5.95 0.51
C ASN A 58 -16.09 -5.68 -1.00
N GLN A 59 -16.51 -6.67 -1.80
CA GLN A 59 -16.46 -6.65 -3.26
C GLN A 59 -17.26 -5.51 -3.90
N ASN A 60 -18.31 -5.02 -3.23
CA ASN A 60 -19.12 -3.90 -3.71
C ASN A 60 -18.49 -2.54 -3.42
N CYS A 61 -17.59 -2.47 -2.43
CA CYS A 61 -16.90 -1.24 -2.06
C CYS A 61 -15.57 -1.14 -2.80
N LYS A 62 -14.67 -2.08 -2.56
CA LYS A 62 -13.29 -2.13 -3.09
C LYS A 62 -12.50 -0.81 -3.01
N ALA A 63 -12.98 0.18 -2.25
CA ALA A 63 -12.33 1.46 -2.09
C ALA A 63 -11.01 1.30 -1.35
N TYR A 64 -10.04 2.16 -1.68
CA TYR A 64 -8.84 2.26 -0.87
C TYR A 64 -9.19 2.77 0.53
N LEU A 65 -8.48 2.24 1.51
CA LEU A 65 -8.57 2.70 2.89
C LEU A 65 -7.98 4.10 3.00
N TYR A 66 -8.61 4.94 3.81
CA TYR A 66 -8.18 6.30 4.08
C TYR A 66 -8.15 6.58 5.58
N VAL A 67 -7.28 7.51 5.97
CA VAL A 67 -7.14 7.96 7.35
C VAL A 67 -8.08 9.12 7.64
N VAL A 68 -8.70 9.08 8.82
CA VAL A 68 -9.52 10.17 9.38
C VAL A 68 -8.92 10.62 10.71
N PRO A 69 -8.86 11.94 10.98
CA PRO A 69 -9.07 13.05 10.04
C PRO A 69 -7.95 13.13 8.98
N ARG A 70 -8.24 13.78 7.85
CA ARG A 70 -7.24 13.98 6.77
C ARG A 70 -6.05 14.84 7.20
N LYS A 71 -6.26 15.72 8.18
CA LYS A 71 -5.22 16.57 8.79
C LYS A 71 -5.33 16.46 10.30
N GLY A 72 -4.20 16.41 10.99
CA GLY A 72 -4.13 16.24 12.44
C GLY A 72 -3.71 14.83 12.84
N GLN A 73 -3.91 14.48 14.11
CA GLN A 73 -3.60 13.16 14.62
C GLN A 73 -4.50 12.12 13.97
N ALA A 74 -3.92 11.03 13.45
CA ALA A 74 -4.69 9.94 12.86
C ALA A 74 -5.52 9.21 13.93
N GLU A 75 -6.83 9.10 13.71
CA GLU A 75 -7.77 8.51 14.66
C GLU A 75 -8.39 7.20 14.16
N GLU A 76 -8.56 7.06 12.85
CA GLU A 76 -9.21 5.91 12.23
C GLU A 76 -8.64 5.64 10.84
N ILE A 77 -8.54 4.37 10.46
CA ILE A 77 -8.41 3.93 9.06
C ILE A 77 -9.73 3.31 8.65
N ARG A 78 -10.34 3.77 7.55
CA ARG A 78 -11.62 3.26 7.09
C ARG A 78 -11.79 3.25 5.58
N CYS A 79 -12.81 2.53 5.13
CA CYS A 79 -13.29 2.56 3.76
C CYS A 79 -14.58 3.39 3.61
N ASN A 80 -15.05 3.57 2.37
CA ASN A 80 -16.27 4.33 2.06
C ASN A 80 -17.54 3.65 2.60
N CYS A 81 -17.63 2.31 2.59
CA CYS A 81 -18.83 1.59 3.02
C CYS A 81 -18.90 1.31 4.53
N GLY A 82 -17.83 1.59 5.28
CA GLY A 82 -17.75 1.35 6.72
C GLY A 82 -17.42 -0.09 7.15
N GLU A 83 -17.42 -1.07 6.23
CA GLU A 83 -17.08 -2.47 6.53
C GLU A 83 -15.68 -2.61 7.16
N THR A 84 -14.71 -1.90 6.58
CA THR A 84 -13.39 -1.73 7.19
C THR A 84 -13.37 -0.41 7.97
N SER A 85 -13.21 -0.52 9.29
CA SER A 85 -12.99 0.57 10.25
C SER A 85 -12.02 0.09 11.33
N ILE A 86 -10.90 0.79 11.49
CA ILE A 86 -9.82 0.44 12.41
C ILE A 86 -9.52 1.67 13.26
N ASN A 87 -9.68 1.55 14.57
CA ASN A 87 -9.35 2.60 15.53
C ASN A 87 -7.82 2.73 15.68
N LEU A 88 -7.30 3.97 15.59
CA LEU A 88 -5.89 4.30 15.78
C LEU A 88 -5.60 5.06 17.07
N LYS A 89 -6.62 5.40 17.86
CA LYS A 89 -6.45 6.05 19.16
C LYS A 89 -5.78 5.08 20.11
N LEU A 90 -4.72 5.55 20.78
CA LEU A 90 -4.12 4.80 21.88
C LEU A 90 -5.16 4.71 23.00
N THR A 91 -5.50 3.49 23.42
CA THR A 91 -6.11 3.28 24.73
C THR A 91 -5.05 3.65 25.77
N GLY A 92 -5.30 4.72 26.52
CA GLY A 92 -4.47 5.14 27.65
C GLY A 92 -4.45 4.10 28.76
#